data_AF-A0A0N5ASV4-F1
#
_entry.id   AF-A0A0N5ASV4-F1
#
_cell.length_a   1.000
_cell.length_b   1.000
_cell.length_c   1.000
_cell.angle_alpha   90.00
_cell.angle_beta   90.00
_cell.angle_gamma   90.00
#
_symmetry.space_group_name_H-M   'P 1'
#
loop_
_entity.id
_entity.type
_entity.pdbx_description
1 polymer ?
#
loop_
_entity_poly.entity_id
_entity_poly.type
_entity_poly.pdbx_seq_one_letter_code
_entity_poly.pdbx_strand_id
1 'polypeptide(L)'
;MLRLASLVKTAIRLNHKGYETTPPMRYFSVTQDICLFLILAGTCLSYPTYVLFNLKNLAPREVETLNPKLQADLDRRVAERERKMYFPE
;
A
#
# COMPACT_ATOMS: atom_id res chain seq x y z
N MET A 1 -62.08 1.23 -9.48
CA MET A 1 -61.69 2.45 -8.73
C MET A 1 -60.97 2.18 -7.41
N LEU A 2 -61.37 1.17 -6.60
CA LEU A 2 -60.75 0.87 -5.29
C LEU A 2 -59.23 0.52 -5.33
N ARG A 3 -58.74 -0.15 -6.38
CA ARG A 3 -57.30 -0.50 -6.53
C ARG A 3 -56.39 0.70 -6.81
N LEU A 4 -56.88 1.70 -7.55
CA LEU A 4 -56.13 2.93 -7.84
C LEU A 4 -55.97 3.79 -6.58
N ALA A 5 -57.02 3.91 -5.77
CA ALA A 5 -56.95 4.60 -4.48
C ALA A 5 -55.99 3.90 -3.50
N SER A 6 -55.93 2.57 -3.51
CA SER A 6 -54.97 1.80 -2.70
C SER A 6 -53.53 2.01 -3.18
N LEU A 7 -53.28 1.98 -4.50
CA LEU A 7 -51.97 2.26 -5.08
C LEU A 7 -51.49 3.68 -4.76
N VAL A 8 -52.36 4.68 -4.91
CA VAL A 8 -52.05 6.09 -4.57
C VAL A 8 -51.76 6.24 -3.07
N LYS A 9 -52.54 5.62 -2.18
CA LYS A 9 -52.26 5.61 -0.73
C LYS A 9 -50.96 4.89 -0.35
N THR A 10 -50.48 3.96 -1.19
CA THR A 10 -49.21 3.25 -0.98
C THR A 10 -48.03 4.08 -1.50
N ALA A 11 -48.20 4.70 -2.67
CA ALA A 11 -47.23 5.63 -3.25
C ALA A 11 -47.01 6.86 -2.36
N ILE A 12 -48.07 7.43 -1.76
CA ILE A 12 -47.97 8.56 -0.82
C ILE A 12 -47.18 8.15 0.45
N ARG A 13 -47.38 6.94 0.98
CA ARG A 13 -46.63 6.44 2.15
C ARG A 13 -45.16 6.15 1.85
N LEU A 14 -44.85 5.67 0.64
CA LEU A 14 -43.48 5.48 0.16
C LEU A 14 -42.77 6.83 -0.04
N ASN A 15 -43.50 7.87 -0.45
CA ASN A 15 -42.96 9.21 -0.65
C ASN A 15 -42.82 10.03 0.67
N HIS A 16 -43.68 9.77 1.67
CA HIS A 16 -43.51 10.31 3.04
C HIS A 16 -42.37 9.62 3.80
N LYS A 17 -42.03 8.38 3.41
CA LYS A 17 -40.76 7.73 3.76
C LYS A 17 -39.71 8.09 2.71
N GLY A 18 -39.76 9.31 2.20
CA GLY A 18 -38.85 9.77 1.18
C GLY A 18 -37.49 9.87 1.81
N TYR A 19 -36.52 9.08 1.38
CA TYR A 19 -35.11 9.40 1.66
C TYR A 19 -34.77 9.62 3.16
N GLU A 20 -35.64 9.15 4.07
CA GLU A 20 -35.48 9.07 5.52
C GLU A 20 -34.62 7.83 5.77
N THR A 21 -33.41 7.95 5.24
CA THR A 21 -32.26 7.11 5.51
C THR A 21 -32.22 6.77 7.00
N THR A 22 -31.71 5.58 7.32
CA THR A 22 -31.14 5.29 8.65
C THR A 22 -30.65 6.58 9.30
N PRO A 23 -31.02 6.87 10.57
CA PRO A 23 -30.74 8.16 11.20
C PRO A 23 -29.33 8.60 10.81
N PRO A 24 -29.15 9.84 10.30
CA PRO A 24 -27.90 10.25 9.67
C PRO A 24 -26.79 9.80 10.60
N MET A 25 -25.87 8.98 10.06
CA MET A 25 -24.72 8.49 10.81
C MET A 25 -24.23 9.64 11.67
N ARG A 26 -24.27 9.42 12.99
CA ARG A 26 -23.93 10.37 14.07
C ARG A 26 -23.16 11.56 13.52
N TYR A 27 -23.76 12.76 13.49
CA TYR A 27 -23.20 13.96 12.83
C TYR A 27 -21.67 13.98 12.96
N PHE A 28 -21.00 13.72 11.83
CA PHE A 28 -19.56 13.83 11.75
C PHE A 28 -19.23 15.28 11.43
N SER A 29 -18.33 15.87 12.21
CA SER A 29 -17.85 17.21 11.87
C SER A 29 -17.01 17.14 10.59
N VAL A 30 -16.95 18.24 9.84
CA VAL A 30 -16.07 18.37 8.66
C VAL A 30 -14.62 17.97 9.00
N THR A 31 -14.18 18.28 10.22
CA THR A 31 -12.87 17.86 10.74
C THR A 31 -12.73 16.34 10.81
N GLN A 32 -13.77 15.62 11.25
CA GLN A 32 -13.74 14.16 11.32
C GLN A 32 -13.69 13.53 9.93
N ASP A 33 -14.40 14.09 8.95
CA ASP A 33 -14.35 13.63 7.56
C ASP A 33 -12.95 13.85 6.95
N ILE A 34 -12.34 15.02 7.19
CA ILE A 34 -10.97 15.32 6.75
C ILE A 34 -9.98 14.35 7.41
N CYS A 35 -10.08 14.11 8.72
CA CYS A 35 -9.23 13.17 9.43
C CYS A 35 -9.38 11.75 8.88
N LEU A 36 -10.61 11.29 8.66
CA LEU A 36 -10.89 9.97 8.11
C LEU A 36 -10.28 9.82 6.71
N PHE A 37 -10.44 10.84 5.86
CA PHE A 37 -9.84 10.86 4.53
C PHE A 37 -8.32 10.78 4.58
N LEU A 38 -7.66 11.58 5.43
CA LEU A 38 -6.21 11.57 5.57
C LEU A 38 -5.68 10.23 6.10
N ILE A 39 -6.39 9.62 7.05
CA ILE A 39 -6.05 8.28 7.56
C ILE A 39 -6.17 7.26 6.43
N LEU A 40 -7.30 7.25 5.71
CA LEU A 40 -7.52 6.30 4.63
C LEU A 40 -6.47 6.46 3.53
N ALA A 41 -6.25 7.68 3.07
CA ALA A 41 -5.23 8.00 2.07
C ALA A 41 -3.84 7.60 2.56
N GLY A 42 -3.45 7.99 3.77
CA GLY A 42 -2.15 7.64 4.35
C GLY A 42 -1.96 6.13 4.47
N THR A 43 -2.98 5.39 4.90
CA THR A 43 -2.92 3.92 5.03
C THR A 43 -2.78 3.26 3.65
N CYS A 44 -3.62 3.64 2.69
CA CYS A 44 -3.56 3.13 1.32
C CYS A 44 -2.25 3.48 0.60
N LEU A 45 -1.67 4.65 0.87
CA LEU A 45 -0.42 5.08 0.24
C LEU A 45 0.83 4.59 0.98
N SER A 46 0.76 4.28 2.27
CA SER A 46 1.92 3.95 3.10
C SER A 46 2.78 2.82 2.51
N TYR A 47 2.16 1.68 2.21
CA TYR A 47 2.83 0.51 1.68
C TYR A 47 3.38 0.70 0.26
N PRO A 48 2.60 1.14 -0.75
CA PRO A 48 3.15 1.33 -2.10
C PRO A 48 4.25 2.40 -2.12
N THR A 49 4.13 3.46 -1.29
CA THR A 49 5.18 4.48 -1.18
C THR A 49 6.47 3.87 -0.64
N TYR A 50 6.40 3.07 0.42
CA TYR A 50 7.56 2.34 0.96
C TYR A 50 8.20 1.41 -0.09
N VAL A 51 7.39 0.62 -0.80
CA VAL A 51 7.87 -0.31 -1.83
C VAL A 51 8.59 0.45 -2.94
N LEU A 52 7.99 1.53 -3.45
CA LEU A 52 8.58 2.35 -4.52
C LEU A 52 9.92 2.96 -4.10
N PHE A 53 10.04 3.46 -2.87
CA PHE A 53 11.31 3.98 -2.35
C PHE A 53 12.36 2.89 -2.16
N ASN A 54 11.94 1.68 -1.80
CA ASN A 54 12.83 0.56 -1.49
C ASN A 54 13.06 -0.39 -2.68
N LEU A 55 12.62 -0.03 -3.90
CA LEU A 55 12.69 -0.89 -5.09
C LEU A 55 14.10 -1.42 -5.36
N LYS A 56 15.14 -0.61 -5.12
CA LYS A 56 16.53 -1.05 -5.33
C LYS A 56 16.97 -2.18 -4.40
N ASN A 57 16.41 -2.23 -3.19
CA ASN A 57 16.71 -3.29 -2.22
C ASN A 57 15.78 -4.50 -2.38
N LEU A 58 14.57 -4.28 -2.91
CA LEU A 58 13.59 -5.32 -3.21
C LEU A 58 13.87 -6.03 -4.54
N ALA A 59 14.51 -5.34 -5.48
CA ALA A 59 14.95 -5.95 -6.71
C ALA A 59 15.93 -7.08 -6.37
N PRO A 60 15.74 -8.29 -6.94
CA PRO A 60 16.74 -9.34 -6.81
C PRO A 60 18.06 -8.74 -7.29
N ARG A 61 19.06 -8.72 -6.40
CA ARG A 61 20.40 -8.23 -6.74
C ARG A 61 20.82 -8.97 -7.99
N GLU A 62 20.97 -8.24 -9.09
CA GLU A 62 21.56 -8.81 -10.30
C GLU A 62 22.85 -9.46 -9.85
N VAL A 63 22.96 -10.78 -10.06
CA VAL A 63 24.20 -11.50 -9.79
C VAL A 63 25.13 -11.00 -10.90
N GLU A 64 25.75 -9.85 -10.63
CA GLU A 64 26.72 -9.23 -11.50
C GLU A 64 27.88 -10.22 -11.56
N THR A 65 27.86 -11.08 -12.58
CA THR A 65 28.96 -11.98 -12.88
C THR A 65 30.17 -11.09 -13.10
N LEU A 66 31.10 -11.12 -12.13
CA LEU A 66 32.29 -10.30 -12.16
C LEU A 66 33.01 -10.50 -13.50
N ASN A 67 33.51 -9.42 -14.09
CA ASN A 67 34.41 -9.52 -15.22
C ASN A 67 35.55 -10.49 -14.84
N PRO A 68 35.87 -11.50 -15.67
CA PRO A 68 36.83 -12.54 -15.32
C PRO A 68 38.21 -12.01 -14.92
N LYS A 69 38.62 -10.83 -15.42
CA LYS A 69 39.85 -10.16 -14.98
C LYS A 69 39.78 -9.68 -13.53
N LEU A 70 38.64 -9.11 -13.13
CA LEU A 70 38.39 -8.64 -11.76
C LEU A 70 38.28 -9.79 -10.77
N GLN A 71 37.71 -10.93 -11.20
CA GLN A 71 37.67 -12.15 -10.41
C GLN A 71 39.10 -12.65 -10.10
N ALA A 72 39.96 -12.73 -11.13
CA ALA A 72 41.35 -13.18 -10.98
C ALA A 72 42.18 -12.26 -10.08
N ASP A 73 41.99 -10.93 -10.15
CA ASP A 73 42.67 -9.97 -9.27
C ASP A 73 42.21 -10.10 -7.81
N LEU A 74 40.92 -10.40 -7.57
CA LEU A 74 40.41 -10.64 -6.23
C LEU A 74 40.97 -11.95 -5.65
N ASP A 75 40.97 -13.03 -6.44
CA ASP A 75 41.51 -14.31 -6.02
C ASP A 75 43.00 -14.19 -5.65
N ARG A 76 43.77 -13.43 -6.43
CA ARG A 76 45.17 -13.11 -6.11
C ARG A 76 45.30 -12.39 -4.76
N ARG A 77 44.47 -11.37 -4.50
CA ARG A 77 44.50 -10.61 -3.24
C ARG A 77 44.06 -11.45 -2.04
N VAL A 78 43.10 -12.36 -2.23
CA VAL A 78 42.66 -13.31 -1.19
C VAL A 78 43.80 -14.27 -0.87
N ALA A 79 44.45 -14.85 -1.89
CA ALA A 79 45.60 -15.73 -1.72
C ALA A 79 46.78 -15.03 -1.02
N GLU A 80 47.05 -13.76 -1.32
CA GLU A 80 48.07 -12.97 -0.62
C GLU A 80 47.73 -12.76 0.87
N ARG A 81 46.46 -12.54 1.20
CA ARG A 81 45.98 -12.41 2.59
C ARG A 81 46.06 -13.74 3.34
N GLU A 82 45.64 -14.83 2.71
CA GLU A 82 45.72 -16.18 3.28
C GLU A 82 47.18 -16.59 3.50
N ARG A 83 48.06 -16.37 2.51
CA ARG A 83 49.49 -16.63 2.65
C ARG A 83 50.09 -15.87 3.82
N LYS A 84 49.75 -14.59 3.97
CA LYS A 84 50.23 -13.75 5.08
C LYS A 84 49.69 -14.19 6.44
N MET A 85 48.50 -14.79 6.48
CA MET A 85 47.88 -15.31 7.70
C MET A 85 48.53 -16.65 8.15
N TYR A 86 48.83 -17.54 7.20
CA TYR A 86 49.42 -18.86 7.49
C TYR A 86 50.94 -18.85 7.60
N PHE A 87 51.61 -17.90 6.95
CA PHE A 87 53.06 -17.72 7.00
C PHE A 87 53.39 -16.27 7.37
N PRO A 88 53.23 -15.91 8.66
CA PRO A 88 53.70 -14.63 9.17
C PRO A 88 55.22 -14.71 9.34
N GLU A 89 55.96 -14.21 8.35
CA GLU A 89 57.38 -13.85 8.50
C GLU A 89 57.50 -12.58 9.35
#